data_AF-A0A077P6A3-F1
#
_entry.id   AF-A0A077P6A3-F1
#
_cell.length_a   1.000
_cell.length_b   1.000
_cell.length_c   1.000
_cell.angle_alpha   90.00
_cell.angle_beta   90.00
_cell.angle_gamma   90.00
#
_symmetry.space_group_name_H-M   'P 1'
#
loop_
_entity.id
_entity.type
_entity.pdbx_description
1 polymer ?
#
loop_
_entity_poly.entity_id
_entity_poly.type
_entity_poly.pdbx_seq_one_letter_code
_entity_poly.pdbx_strand_id
1 'polypeptide(L)'
;MYHYYENLFSQKLTNQVNDNANTRLEKDQNGADIQNKNEFVNNLGLRDTVDRANNAMSKGQNGADISDKNAFVNNLGLSELVYRTIGNGPNQIPDMNSFSAGDGHLSFPSGIIIQYGYTPSSTEPKIINFPRPFPAQCFGVTSSGTDPDAANISGCGAIDRFGFYLSAWHVGTETINRTVTINRTATHISWIAIGI
;
A
#
# COMPACT_ATOMS: atom_id res chain seq x y z
N MET A 1 28.82 93.48 -12.69
CA MET A 1 29.24 92.63 -11.56
C MET A 1 28.05 91.98 -10.85
N TYR A 2 27.07 92.76 -10.33
CA TYR A 2 25.87 92.22 -9.65
C TYR A 2 25.07 91.19 -10.46
N HIS A 3 24.74 91.47 -11.73
CA HIS A 3 24.03 90.52 -12.60
C HIS A 3 24.78 89.19 -12.84
N TYR A 4 26.11 89.19 -12.75
CA TYR A 4 26.91 87.98 -12.93
C TYR A 4 26.86 87.08 -11.68
N TYR A 5 26.91 87.68 -10.50
CA TYR A 5 26.76 86.98 -9.22
C TYR A 5 25.34 86.43 -9.04
N GLU A 6 24.32 87.19 -9.42
CA GLU A 6 22.92 86.73 -9.45
C GLU A 6 22.72 85.51 -10.36
N ASN A 7 23.30 85.54 -11.57
CA ASN A 7 23.19 84.44 -12.52
C ASN A 7 23.91 83.18 -12.02
N LEU A 8 25.11 83.34 -11.46
CA LEU A 8 25.88 82.24 -10.88
C LEU A 8 25.18 81.60 -9.67
N PHE A 9 24.55 82.42 -8.82
CA PHE A 9 23.76 81.93 -7.69
C PHE A 9 22.52 81.15 -8.14
N SER A 10 21.80 81.70 -9.13
CA SER A 10 20.64 81.04 -9.73
C SER A 10 21.00 79.68 -10.33
N GLN A 11 22.11 79.60 -11.08
CA GLN A 11 22.59 78.37 -11.70
C GLN A 11 22.99 77.30 -10.67
N LYS A 12 23.61 77.70 -9.55
CA LYS A 12 23.94 76.80 -8.44
C LYS A 12 22.69 76.21 -7.80
N LEU A 13 21.65 77.03 -7.61
CA LEU A 13 20.36 76.58 -7.09
C LEU A 13 19.69 75.59 -8.04
N THR A 14 19.69 75.88 -9.36
CA THR A 14 19.13 74.99 -10.38
C THR A 14 19.83 73.64 -10.40
N ASN A 15 21.16 73.61 -10.29
CA ASN A 15 21.91 72.36 -10.24
C ASN A 15 21.60 71.55 -8.98
N GLN A 16 21.55 72.17 -7.80
CA GLN A 16 21.19 71.46 -6.57
C GLN A 16 19.77 70.87 -6.60
N VAL A 17 18.82 71.58 -7.21
CA VAL A 17 17.46 71.09 -7.40
C VAL A 17 17.45 69.90 -8.36
N ASN A 18 18.19 69.97 -9.46
CA ASN A 18 18.32 68.87 -10.41
C ASN A 18 18.98 67.65 -9.76
N ASP A 19 20.05 67.84 -9.00
CA ASP A 19 20.74 66.75 -8.30
C ASP A 19 19.80 66.07 -7.29
N ASN A 20 19.09 66.85 -6.47
CA ASN A 20 18.11 66.31 -5.52
C ASN A 20 16.96 65.57 -6.23
N ALA A 21 16.45 66.11 -7.34
CA ALA A 21 15.41 65.45 -8.13
C ALA A 21 15.94 64.15 -8.77
N ASN A 22 17.17 64.16 -9.28
CA ASN A 22 17.80 63.01 -9.89
C ASN A 22 18.06 61.91 -8.87
N THR A 23 18.42 62.23 -7.61
CA THR A 23 18.69 61.22 -6.57
C THR A 23 17.47 60.46 -6.06
N ARG A 24 16.24 60.91 -6.35
CA ARG A 24 15.01 60.25 -5.89
C ARG A 24 14.52 59.27 -6.96
N LEU A 25 14.46 57.98 -6.64
CA LEU A 25 13.99 56.92 -7.55
C LEU A 25 14.83 56.84 -8.83
N GLU A 26 16.15 56.93 -8.68
CA GLU A 26 17.10 56.72 -9.76
C GLU A 26 16.80 55.39 -10.46
N LYS A 27 16.42 55.44 -11.74
CA LYS A 27 16.00 54.25 -12.50
C LYS A 27 17.05 53.14 -12.50
N ASP A 28 18.31 53.54 -12.59
CA ASP A 28 19.44 52.60 -12.64
C ASP A 28 19.68 51.89 -11.30
N GLN A 29 19.16 52.42 -10.19
CA GLN A 29 19.25 51.80 -8.87
C GLN A 29 18.20 50.72 -8.62
N ASN A 30 17.18 50.60 -9.48
CA ASN A 30 16.12 49.60 -9.35
C ASN A 30 15.50 49.52 -7.93
N GLY A 31 15.31 50.66 -7.28
CA GLY A 31 14.73 50.76 -5.94
C GLY A 31 15.69 50.43 -4.79
N ALA A 32 17.01 50.44 -5.02
CA ALA A 32 18.01 50.31 -3.95
C ALA A 32 18.00 51.50 -2.97
N ASP A 33 17.60 52.69 -3.45
CA ASP A 33 17.40 53.93 -2.68
C ASP A 33 16.15 53.89 -1.77
N ILE A 34 15.28 52.90 -1.92
CA ILE A 34 14.06 52.79 -1.10
C ILE A 34 14.44 52.34 0.31
N GLN A 35 14.34 53.27 1.26
CA GLN A 35 14.68 53.02 2.67
C GLN A 35 13.77 51.96 3.33
N ASN A 36 12.45 52.01 3.07
CA ASN A 36 11.49 51.03 3.60
C ASN A 36 10.74 50.32 2.45
N LYS A 37 11.32 49.21 1.99
CA LYS A 37 10.77 48.41 0.88
C LYS A 37 9.40 47.80 1.21
N ASN A 38 9.17 47.41 2.46
CA ASN A 38 7.89 46.84 2.88
C ASN A 38 6.76 47.87 2.77
N GLU A 39 7.00 49.09 3.26
CA GLU A 39 6.02 50.18 3.15
C GLU A 39 5.81 50.63 1.70
N PHE A 40 6.85 50.61 0.89
CA PHE A 40 6.72 50.85 -0.54
C PHE A 40 5.82 49.80 -1.22
N VAL A 41 6.03 48.51 -0.96
CA VAL A 41 5.18 47.41 -1.45
C VAL A 41 3.73 47.54 -0.97
N ASN A 42 3.50 47.98 0.27
CA ASN A 42 2.16 48.29 0.79
C ASN A 42 1.47 49.39 -0.02
N ASN A 43 2.16 50.50 -0.24
CA ASN A 43 1.62 51.65 -0.98
C ASN A 43 1.35 51.34 -2.46
N LEU A 44 2.03 50.34 -3.04
CA LEU A 44 1.73 49.80 -4.36
C LEU A 44 0.53 48.82 -4.39
N GLY A 45 -0.02 48.44 -3.23
CA GLY A 45 -1.10 47.46 -3.14
C GLY A 45 -0.65 46.02 -3.40
N LEU A 46 0.64 45.72 -3.32
CA LEU A 46 1.21 44.41 -3.65
C LEU A 46 1.35 43.46 -2.45
N ARG A 47 0.93 43.90 -1.26
CA ARG A 47 1.05 43.13 -0.01
C ARG A 47 0.47 41.72 -0.13
N ASP A 48 -0.77 41.63 -0.63
CA ASP A 48 -1.47 40.36 -0.81
C ASP A 48 -0.78 39.45 -1.84
N THR A 49 -0.14 40.02 -2.86
CA THR A 49 0.59 39.24 -3.87
C THR A 49 1.83 38.61 -3.27
N VAL A 50 2.58 39.36 -2.45
CA VAL A 50 3.73 38.83 -1.71
C VAL A 50 3.29 37.73 -0.74
N ASP A 51 2.19 37.95 -0.01
CA ASP A 51 1.68 36.94 0.92
C ASP A 51 1.21 35.67 0.20
N ARG A 52 0.53 35.79 -0.95
CA ARG A 52 0.16 34.63 -1.77
C ARG A 52 1.38 33.89 -2.33
N ALA A 53 2.44 34.61 -2.72
CA ALA A 53 3.68 34.02 -3.20
C ALA A 53 4.43 33.27 -2.07
N ASN A 54 4.49 33.85 -0.88
CA ASN A 54 5.13 33.22 0.29
C ASN A 54 4.39 31.97 0.77
N ASN A 55 3.07 31.92 0.60
CA ASN A 55 2.23 30.77 0.97
C ASN A 55 1.99 29.79 -0.19
N ALA A 56 2.58 30.02 -1.37
CA ALA A 56 2.45 29.11 -2.50
C ALA A 56 3.33 27.86 -2.30
N MET A 57 2.82 26.71 -2.75
CA MET A 57 3.60 25.47 -2.74
C MET A 57 4.76 25.55 -3.74
N SER A 58 5.96 25.20 -3.28
CA SER A 58 7.17 25.18 -4.08
C SER A 58 7.39 23.81 -4.73
N LYS A 59 7.47 23.77 -6.07
CA LYS A 59 7.80 22.54 -6.81
C LYS A 59 9.11 21.90 -6.35
N GLY A 60 10.12 22.71 -6.01
CA GLY A 60 11.42 22.22 -5.57
C GLY A 60 11.40 21.56 -4.19
N GLN A 61 10.36 21.80 -3.39
CA GLN A 61 10.21 21.19 -2.06
C GLN A 61 9.48 19.85 -2.10
N ASN A 62 8.88 19.46 -3.24
CA ASN A 62 8.15 18.20 -3.39
C ASN A 62 7.15 17.94 -2.24
N GLY A 63 6.45 18.98 -1.78
CA GLY A 63 5.47 18.88 -0.68
C GLY A 63 6.05 18.84 0.72
N ALA A 64 7.37 19.03 0.89
CA ALA A 64 8.00 19.19 2.21
C ALA A 64 7.55 20.47 2.94
N ASP A 65 7.08 21.47 2.18
CA ASP A 65 6.53 22.75 2.61
C ASP A 65 5.04 22.68 3.00
N ILE A 66 4.40 21.50 2.91
CA ILE A 66 3.03 21.30 3.37
C ILE A 66 3.04 21.12 4.89
N SER A 67 2.46 22.08 5.61
CA SER A 67 2.36 22.08 7.07
C SER A 67 1.41 21.00 7.59
N ASP A 68 0.22 20.88 7.00
CA ASP A 68 -0.77 19.85 7.33
C ASP A 68 -0.91 18.85 6.18
N LYS A 69 -0.09 17.79 6.24
CA LYS A 69 -0.11 16.72 5.24
C LYS A 69 -1.41 15.92 5.26
N ASN A 70 -2.07 15.81 6.42
CA ASN A 70 -3.31 15.06 6.54
C ASN A 70 -4.48 15.79 5.87
N ALA A 71 -4.63 17.09 6.11
CA ALA A 71 -5.61 17.90 5.39
C ALA A 71 -5.34 17.91 3.88
N PHE A 72 -4.08 17.97 3.46
CA PHE A 72 -3.70 17.89 2.06
C PHE A 72 -4.14 16.56 1.42
N VAL A 73 -3.86 15.42 2.06
CA VAL A 73 -4.29 14.09 1.60
C VAL A 73 -5.82 13.99 1.53
N ASN A 74 -6.54 14.50 2.53
CA ASN A 74 -8.01 14.51 2.53
C ASN A 74 -8.58 15.35 1.38
N ASN A 75 -7.98 16.50 1.07
CA ASN A 75 -8.38 17.36 -0.06
C ASN A 75 -8.15 16.70 -1.44
N LEU A 76 -7.26 15.70 -1.52
CA LEU A 76 -7.10 14.85 -2.71
C LEU A 76 -8.16 13.75 -2.82
N GLY A 77 -9.11 13.65 -1.88
CA GLY A 77 -10.09 12.57 -1.81
C GLY A 77 -9.48 11.24 -1.36
N LEU A 78 -8.27 11.27 -0.80
CA LEU A 78 -7.58 10.12 -0.25
C LEU A 78 -7.89 9.98 1.24
N SER A 79 -7.60 8.80 1.80
CA SER A 79 -7.75 8.53 3.22
C SER A 79 -6.39 8.26 3.87
N GLU A 80 -6.37 8.15 5.20
CA GLU A 80 -5.18 7.73 5.96
C GLU A 80 -4.62 6.37 5.53
N LEU A 81 -5.39 5.57 4.76
CA LEU A 81 -4.91 4.31 4.19
C LEU A 81 -3.71 4.49 3.25
N VAL A 82 -3.51 5.68 2.68
CA VAL A 82 -2.33 6.00 1.85
C VAL A 82 -1.02 5.87 2.63
N TYR A 83 -1.07 5.95 3.96
CA TYR A 83 0.11 5.78 4.81
C TYR A 83 0.42 4.31 5.15
N ARG A 84 -0.43 3.35 4.75
CA ARG A 84 -0.16 1.94 5.00
C ARG A 84 0.92 1.45 4.05
N THR A 85 1.98 0.88 4.60
CA THR A 85 3.06 0.28 3.84
C THR A 85 2.70 -1.12 3.37
N ILE A 86 3.34 -1.58 2.29
CA ILE A 86 3.22 -2.97 1.82
C ILE A 86 4.00 -3.89 2.77
N GLY A 87 3.36 -4.98 3.20
CA GLY A 87 3.96 -6.00 4.07
C GLY A 87 2.95 -6.73 4.95
N ASN A 88 3.46 -7.58 5.85
CA ASN A 88 2.65 -8.48 6.70
C ASN A 88 2.62 -8.11 8.19
N GLY A 89 3.19 -6.96 8.54
CA GLY A 89 3.15 -6.42 9.89
C GLY A 89 1.82 -5.77 10.25
N PRO A 90 1.61 -5.40 11.54
CA PRO A 90 0.45 -4.65 11.97
C PRO A 90 0.25 -3.37 11.15
N ASN A 91 -0.99 -3.11 10.73
CA ASN A 91 -1.38 -1.95 9.91
C ASN A 91 -0.70 -1.85 8.52
N GLN A 92 -0.12 -2.94 8.02
CA GLN A 92 0.36 -3.04 6.63
C GLN A 92 -0.71 -3.63 5.70
N ILE A 93 -0.50 -3.46 4.39
CA ILE A 93 -1.30 -4.10 3.34
C ILE A 93 -0.46 -5.24 2.75
N PRO A 94 -0.85 -6.51 2.94
CA PRO A 94 -0.20 -7.64 2.28
C PRO A 94 -0.32 -7.50 0.76
N ASP A 95 0.79 -7.64 0.06
CA ASP A 95 0.81 -7.80 -1.41
C ASP A 95 0.70 -9.28 -1.79
N MET A 96 0.74 -9.57 -3.10
CA MET A 96 0.68 -10.95 -3.60
C MET A 96 1.86 -11.81 -3.12
N ASN A 97 3.04 -11.24 -2.89
CA ASN A 97 4.20 -11.99 -2.39
C ASN A 97 3.97 -12.55 -0.98
N SER A 98 3.04 -11.96 -0.26
CA SER A 98 2.63 -12.39 1.07
C SER A 98 1.72 -13.63 1.04
N PHE A 99 1.20 -13.99 -0.13
CA PHE A 99 0.42 -15.21 -0.39
C PHE A 99 1.29 -16.20 -1.18
N SER A 100 2.16 -16.94 -0.49
CA SER A 100 3.04 -17.90 -1.16
C SER A 100 2.27 -19.16 -1.56
N ALA A 101 2.45 -19.63 -2.79
CA ALA A 101 1.95 -20.92 -3.25
C ALA A 101 3.09 -21.77 -3.82
N GLY A 102 2.91 -23.08 -3.76
CA GLY A 102 3.77 -24.06 -4.43
C GLY A 102 2.97 -25.29 -4.79
N ASP A 103 3.64 -26.35 -5.26
CA ASP A 103 2.95 -27.58 -5.61
C ASP A 103 2.21 -28.15 -4.40
N GLY A 104 0.88 -28.23 -4.51
CA GLY A 104 0.00 -28.78 -3.49
C GLY A 104 -0.22 -27.91 -2.25
N HIS A 105 0.15 -26.62 -2.25
CA HIS A 105 -0.14 -25.75 -1.12
C HIS A 105 -0.22 -24.25 -1.45
N LEU A 106 -0.99 -23.54 -0.63
CA LEU A 106 -0.99 -22.08 -0.53
C LEU A 106 -0.89 -21.66 0.94
N SER A 107 -0.16 -20.58 1.21
CA SER A 107 0.00 -20.01 2.56
C SER A 107 -0.49 -18.57 2.56
N PHE A 108 -1.18 -18.20 3.62
CA PHE A 108 -1.72 -16.87 3.86
C PHE A 108 -0.80 -16.07 4.79
N PRO A 109 -0.85 -14.72 4.75
CA PRO A 109 -0.12 -13.86 5.66
C PRO A 109 -0.41 -14.12 7.15
N SER A 110 -1.58 -14.67 7.46
CA SER A 110 -1.97 -15.07 8.81
C SER A 110 -1.22 -16.29 9.35
N GLY A 111 -0.41 -16.95 8.52
CA GLY A 111 0.23 -18.23 8.83
C GLY A 111 -0.65 -19.45 8.52
N ILE A 112 -1.92 -19.25 8.14
CA ILE A 112 -2.80 -20.32 7.67
C ILE A 112 -2.22 -20.90 6.39
N ILE A 113 -2.19 -22.23 6.30
CA ILE A 113 -1.78 -22.96 5.12
C ILE A 113 -2.97 -23.83 4.69
N ILE A 114 -3.27 -23.84 3.40
CA ILE A 114 -4.12 -24.83 2.77
C ILE A 114 -3.23 -25.73 1.93
N GLN A 115 -3.32 -27.03 2.14
CA GLN A 115 -2.66 -28.03 1.30
C GLN A 115 -3.70 -28.87 0.61
N TYR A 116 -3.37 -29.37 -0.57
CA TYR A 116 -4.29 -30.18 -1.35
C TYR A 116 -3.51 -31.20 -2.16
N GLY A 117 -4.21 -32.26 -2.54
CA GLY A 117 -3.61 -33.28 -3.35
C GLY A 117 -4.63 -34.21 -3.97
N TYR A 118 -4.10 -35.07 -4.82
CA TYR A 118 -4.84 -36.08 -5.56
C TYR A 118 -4.08 -37.39 -5.45
N THR A 119 -4.68 -38.37 -4.79
CA THR A 119 -3.99 -39.61 -4.44
C THR A 119 -4.89 -40.82 -4.64
N PRO A 120 -4.43 -41.88 -5.33
CA PRO A 120 -5.15 -43.13 -5.33
C PRO A 120 -5.09 -43.75 -3.92
N SER A 121 -6.27 -44.10 -3.42
CA SER A 121 -6.46 -44.95 -2.25
C SER A 121 -6.17 -46.42 -2.59
N SER A 122 -6.19 -47.27 -1.58
CA SER A 122 -5.93 -48.71 -1.70
C SER A 122 -6.96 -49.50 -0.91
N THR A 123 -6.95 -50.82 -1.09
CA THR A 123 -7.71 -51.75 -0.27
C THR A 123 -7.23 -51.81 1.19
N GLU A 124 -6.14 -51.12 1.53
CA GLU A 124 -5.66 -50.89 2.90
C GLU A 124 -5.51 -49.38 3.19
N PRO A 125 -5.56 -48.95 4.47
CA PRO A 125 -5.32 -47.57 4.85
C PRO A 125 -3.92 -47.13 4.42
N LYS A 126 -3.83 -45.92 3.86
CA LYS A 126 -2.59 -45.36 3.32
C LYS A 126 -2.21 -44.09 4.05
N ILE A 127 -0.94 -43.95 4.44
CA ILE A 127 -0.42 -42.70 4.99
C ILE A 127 -0.17 -41.74 3.83
N ILE A 128 -0.75 -40.55 3.91
CA ILE A 128 -0.51 -39.45 2.99
C ILE A 128 0.29 -38.39 3.74
N ASN A 129 1.50 -38.11 3.26
CA ASN A 129 2.33 -37.04 3.77
C ASN A 129 1.92 -35.73 3.09
N PHE A 130 1.83 -34.65 3.86
CA PHE A 130 1.67 -33.33 3.29
C PHE A 130 2.93 -32.91 2.51
N PRO A 131 2.80 -32.24 1.35
CA PRO A 131 3.93 -31.68 0.61
C PRO A 131 4.84 -30.81 1.49
N ARG A 132 4.23 -30.09 2.44
CA ARG A 132 4.91 -29.32 3.48
C ARG A 132 4.30 -29.67 4.83
N PRO A 133 5.05 -30.15 5.84
CA PRO A 133 4.49 -30.27 7.18
C PRO A 133 3.94 -28.93 7.69
N PHE A 134 2.75 -28.96 8.29
CA PHE A 134 2.22 -27.80 9.00
C PHE A 134 3.19 -27.45 10.15
N PRO A 135 3.65 -26.19 10.27
CA PRO A 135 4.59 -25.81 11.31
C PRO A 135 4.17 -26.22 12.73
N ALA A 136 2.88 -26.04 13.07
CA ALA A 136 2.31 -26.38 14.37
C ALA A 136 1.30 -27.54 14.29
N GLN A 137 0.24 -27.42 13.49
CA GLN A 137 -0.82 -28.42 13.45
C GLN A 137 -1.66 -28.38 12.16
N CYS A 138 -2.15 -29.55 11.74
CA CYS A 138 -3.28 -29.65 10.82
C CYS A 138 -4.58 -29.60 11.63
N PHE A 139 -5.49 -28.69 11.28
CA PHE A 139 -6.80 -28.59 11.92
C PHE A 139 -7.80 -29.62 11.40
N GLY A 140 -7.59 -30.10 10.18
CA GLY A 140 -8.46 -31.11 9.58
C GLY A 140 -8.16 -31.34 8.11
N VAL A 141 -8.66 -32.48 7.63
CA VAL A 141 -8.56 -32.91 6.23
C VAL A 141 -9.95 -33.35 5.79
N THR A 142 -10.37 -32.90 4.61
CA THR A 142 -11.55 -33.42 3.92
C THR A 142 -11.12 -34.08 2.62
N SER A 143 -11.86 -35.09 2.21
CA SER A 143 -11.57 -35.90 1.03
C SER A 143 -12.83 -36.21 0.25
N SER A 144 -12.68 -36.45 -1.05
CA SER A 144 -13.74 -36.92 -1.92
C SER A 144 -13.20 -37.88 -2.97
N GLY A 145 -13.94 -38.94 -3.26
CA GLY A 145 -13.73 -39.73 -4.47
C GLY A 145 -14.12 -38.93 -5.71
N THR A 146 -13.41 -39.15 -6.80
CA THR A 146 -13.54 -38.32 -8.03
C THR A 146 -13.65 -39.11 -9.32
N ASP A 147 -13.48 -40.44 -9.29
CA ASP A 147 -13.67 -41.30 -10.47
C ASP A 147 -15.12 -41.81 -10.57
N PRO A 148 -15.55 -42.34 -11.74
CA PRO A 148 -16.93 -42.79 -11.93
C PRO A 148 -17.37 -43.90 -10.97
N ASP A 149 -16.42 -44.70 -10.49
CA ASP A 149 -16.61 -45.78 -9.52
C ASP A 149 -16.18 -45.37 -8.10
N ALA A 150 -16.24 -44.07 -7.79
CA ALA A 150 -15.76 -43.50 -6.55
C ALA A 150 -16.31 -44.20 -5.32
N ALA A 151 -15.47 -44.26 -4.28
CA ALA A 151 -15.90 -44.67 -2.96
C ALA A 151 -17.08 -43.81 -2.49
N ASN A 152 -18.11 -44.47 -1.94
CA ASN A 152 -19.23 -43.76 -1.33
C ASN A 152 -18.80 -43.03 -0.05
N ILE A 153 -17.76 -43.53 0.61
CA ILE A 153 -17.23 -42.98 1.85
C ILE A 153 -15.72 -42.83 1.72
N SER A 154 -15.21 -41.62 1.96
CA SER A 154 -13.78 -41.37 2.15
C SER A 154 -13.53 -40.89 3.57
N GLY A 155 -12.48 -41.40 4.20
CA GLY A 155 -12.13 -41.09 5.58
C GLY A 155 -10.69 -40.65 5.70
N CYS A 156 -10.50 -39.53 6.39
CA CYS A 156 -9.20 -39.03 6.82
C CYS A 156 -9.10 -39.17 8.34
N GLY A 157 -8.17 -39.98 8.83
CA GLY A 157 -8.01 -40.30 10.25
C GLY A 157 -6.57 -40.16 10.72
N ALA A 158 -6.36 -40.14 12.04
CA ALA A 158 -5.04 -39.96 12.66
C ALA A 158 -4.23 -38.85 11.97
N ILE A 159 -4.87 -37.68 11.89
CA ILE A 159 -4.31 -36.47 11.29
C ILE A 159 -3.33 -35.87 12.28
N ASP A 160 -2.12 -35.58 11.82
CA ASP A 160 -1.13 -34.79 12.55
C ASP A 160 -0.58 -33.67 11.65
N ARG A 161 0.52 -33.02 12.06
CA ARG A 161 1.10 -31.93 11.27
C ARG A 161 1.88 -32.40 10.04
N PHE A 162 2.19 -33.69 9.94
CA PHE A 162 2.98 -34.28 8.85
C PHE A 162 2.11 -34.98 7.81
N GLY A 163 0.94 -35.50 8.19
CA GLY A 163 0.07 -36.20 7.28
C GLY A 163 -1.20 -36.72 7.93
N PHE A 164 -1.82 -37.69 7.25
CA PHE A 164 -3.04 -38.35 7.69
C PHE A 164 -3.15 -39.76 7.08
N TYR A 165 -3.97 -40.61 7.69
CA TYR A 165 -4.40 -41.87 7.10
C TYR A 165 -5.60 -41.66 6.20
N LEU A 166 -5.47 -42.06 4.95
CA LEU A 166 -6.55 -42.08 3.97
C LEU A 166 -7.13 -43.49 3.84
N SER A 167 -8.46 -43.58 3.81
CA SER A 167 -9.19 -44.80 3.51
C SER A 167 -10.43 -44.47 2.68
N ALA A 168 -10.82 -45.40 1.82
CA ALA A 168 -11.97 -45.25 0.94
C ALA A 168 -12.76 -46.55 0.94
N TRP A 169 -14.09 -46.45 1.01
CA TRP A 169 -14.97 -47.60 1.06
C TRP A 169 -16.10 -47.50 0.05
N HIS A 170 -16.39 -48.63 -0.58
CA HIS A 170 -17.57 -48.80 -1.41
C HIS A 170 -18.65 -49.53 -0.59
N VAL A 171 -19.86 -49.02 -0.65
CA VAL A 171 -21.04 -49.57 0.03
C VAL A 171 -21.79 -50.42 -1.00
N GLY A 172 -21.77 -51.73 -0.82
CA GLY A 172 -22.45 -52.64 -1.73
C GLY A 172 -23.97 -52.50 -1.70
N THR A 173 -24.63 -52.91 -2.79
CA THR A 173 -26.09 -52.96 -2.89
C THR A 173 -26.59 -54.39 -2.61
N GLU A 174 -26.96 -54.70 -1.37
CA GLU A 174 -27.70 -55.94 -1.08
C GLU A 174 -29.15 -55.63 -0.69
N THR A 175 -30.09 -56.20 -1.46
CA THR A 175 -31.54 -55.96 -1.31
C THR A 175 -32.24 -57.03 -0.47
N ILE A 176 -31.52 -58.06 -0.02
CA ILE A 176 -32.12 -59.20 0.70
C ILE A 176 -31.35 -59.41 2.00
N ASN A 177 -32.05 -59.36 3.14
CA ASN A 177 -31.56 -59.57 4.52
C ASN A 177 -30.87 -58.39 5.27
N ARG A 178 -30.98 -57.13 4.80
CA ARG A 178 -30.54 -55.91 5.51
C ARG A 178 -29.07 -55.89 5.99
N THR A 179 -28.23 -56.78 5.48
CA THR A 179 -26.78 -56.77 5.75
C THR A 179 -26.10 -56.02 4.63
N VAL A 180 -25.30 -55.01 4.96
CA VAL A 180 -24.59 -54.19 3.98
C VAL A 180 -23.10 -54.48 4.10
N THR A 181 -22.50 -54.99 3.03
CA THR A 181 -21.06 -55.19 2.96
C THR A 181 -20.37 -53.86 2.63
N ILE A 182 -19.42 -53.45 3.48
CA ILE A 182 -18.59 -52.26 3.28
C ILE A 182 -17.15 -52.73 3.07
N ASN A 183 -16.66 -52.59 1.85
CA ASN A 183 -15.31 -53.01 1.47
C ASN A 183 -14.43 -51.80 1.20
N ARG A 184 -13.15 -51.89 1.57
CA ARG A 184 -12.17 -50.90 1.12
C ARG A 184 -12.01 -50.99 -0.39
N THR A 185 -11.90 -49.85 -1.04
CA THR A 185 -11.78 -49.77 -2.50
C THR A 185 -10.61 -48.87 -2.89
N ALA A 186 -9.98 -49.21 -4.02
CA ALA A 186 -8.97 -48.36 -4.64
C ALA A 186 -9.67 -47.41 -5.62
N THR A 187 -9.73 -46.14 -5.26
CA THR A 187 -10.32 -45.03 -6.04
C THR A 187 -9.41 -43.81 -5.92
N HIS A 188 -9.48 -42.91 -6.90
CA HIS A 188 -8.83 -41.62 -6.80
C HIS A 188 -9.55 -40.70 -5.83
N ILE A 189 -8.78 -40.16 -4.88
CA ILE A 189 -9.28 -39.24 -3.87
C ILE A 189 -8.60 -37.88 -4.04
N SER A 190 -9.41 -36.83 -4.19
CA SER A 190 -8.95 -35.46 -3.94
C SER A 190 -9.07 -35.16 -2.44
N TRP A 191 -8.13 -34.39 -1.91
CA TRP A 191 -8.16 -33.97 -0.51
C TRP A 191 -7.69 -32.53 -0.34
N ILE A 192 -8.21 -31.88 0.71
CA ILE A 192 -7.82 -30.54 1.14
C ILE A 192 -7.61 -30.59 2.65
N ALA A 193 -6.50 -30.01 3.10
CA ALA A 193 -6.12 -29.86 4.48
C ALA A 193 -5.90 -28.39 4.83
N ILE A 194 -6.21 -28.00 6.05
CA ILE A 194 -5.98 -26.64 6.56
C ILE A 194 -5.26 -26.71 7.91
N GLY A 195 -4.33 -25.79 8.14
CA GLY A 195 -3.50 -25.79 9.35
C GLY A 195 -2.60 -24.56 9.47
N ILE A 196 -1.73 -24.56 10.47
CA ILE A 196 -0.72 -23.52 10.77
C ILE A 196 0.61 -24.14 11.17
#